data_AF-A0A7R9M5M2-F1
#
_entry.id   AF-A0A7R9M5M2-F1
#
_cell.length_a   1.000
_cell.length_b   1.000
_cell.length_c   1.000
_cell.angle_alpha   90.00
_cell.angle_beta   90.00
_cell.angle_gamma   90.00
#
_symmetry.space_group_name_H-M   'P 1'
#
loop_
_entity.id
_entity.type
_entity.pdbx_description
1 polymer ?
#
loop_
_entity_poly.entity_id
_entity_poly.type
_entity_poly.pdbx_seq_one_letter_code
_entity_poly.pdbx_strand_id
1 'polypeptide(L)'
;MASIGKLSWRKVIHYFLGQYIGAFLAAVITYVVYREAILETFDGQLLTTGPNATAGIFGTFPAAGISTGTAIIDQIVSVAFFLLLINAITDERNMACPKGLVPIAIGMTDLGLIVFAFGYNCGGPINPARDFSPRLFTAMAGWGTDVFS
;
A
#
# COMPACT_ATOMS: atom_id res chain seq x y z
N MET A 1 -2.35 -7.99 -15.35
CA MET A 1 -3.41 -8.04 -16.40
C MET A 1 -2.89 -7.73 -17.80
N ALA A 2 -2.22 -6.59 -18.04
CA ALA A 2 -1.72 -6.25 -19.38
C ALA A 2 -0.65 -7.24 -19.90
N SER A 3 0.27 -7.67 -19.04
CA SER A 3 1.31 -8.66 -19.34
C SER A 3 0.77 -10.02 -19.80
N ILE A 4 -0.46 -10.38 -19.41
CA ILE A 4 -1.12 -11.63 -19.77
C ILE A 4 -2.25 -11.41 -20.81
N GLY A 5 -2.27 -10.25 -21.48
CA GLY A 5 -3.22 -9.96 -22.55
C GLY A 5 -4.65 -9.61 -22.12
N LYS A 6 -4.95 -9.56 -20.81
CA LYS A 6 -6.30 -9.23 -20.29
C LYS A 6 -6.62 -7.73 -20.28
N LEU A 7 -5.62 -6.86 -20.52
CA LEU A 7 -5.79 -5.40 -20.56
C LEU A 7 -4.91 -4.79 -21.66
N SER A 8 -5.45 -3.84 -22.44
CA SER A 8 -4.65 -3.08 -23.40
C SER A 8 -3.59 -2.22 -22.69
N TRP A 9 -2.35 -2.25 -23.18
CA TRP A 9 -1.25 -1.42 -22.66
C TRP A 9 -1.56 0.08 -22.67
N ARG A 10 -2.34 0.57 -23.64
CA ARG A 10 -2.77 1.98 -23.69
C ARG A 10 -3.63 2.37 -22.49
N LYS A 11 -4.36 1.43 -21.89
CA LYS A 11 -5.16 1.68 -20.70
C LYS A 11 -4.31 1.77 -19.44
N VAL A 12 -3.14 1.13 -19.38
CA VAL A 12 -2.29 1.07 -18.18
C VAL A 12 -1.98 2.45 -17.64
N ILE A 13 -1.62 3.41 -18.49
CA ILE A 13 -1.31 4.78 -18.05
C ILE A 13 -2.52 5.46 -17.41
N HIS A 14 -3.73 5.24 -17.92
CA HIS A 14 -4.95 5.82 -17.37
C HIS A 14 -5.25 5.24 -15.98
N TYR A 15 -5.06 3.93 -15.81
CA TYR A 15 -5.19 3.27 -14.50
C TYR A 15 -4.13 3.77 -13.51
N PHE A 16 -2.88 3.94 -13.94
CA PHE A 16 -1.82 4.49 -13.09
C PHE A 16 -2.17 5.90 -12.64
N LEU A 17 -2.54 6.80 -13.55
CA LEU A 17 -2.92 8.16 -13.18
C LEU A 17 -4.08 8.17 -12.18
N GLY A 18 -5.15 7.41 -12.44
CA GLY A 18 -6.29 7.33 -11.52
C GLY A 18 -5.91 6.80 -10.13
N GLN A 19 -5.09 5.74 -10.06
CA GLN A 19 -4.66 5.14 -8.79
C GLN A 19 -3.75 6.07 -7.99
N TYR A 20 -2.76 6.69 -8.63
CA TYR A 20 -1.80 7.54 -7.94
C TYR A 20 -2.43 8.86 -7.50
N ILE A 21 -3.26 9.49 -8.34
CA ILE A 21 -4.02 10.69 -7.96
C ILE A 21 -4.98 10.36 -6.82
N GLY A 22 -5.71 9.25 -6.91
CA GLY A 22 -6.63 8.81 -5.87
C GLY A 22 -5.93 8.57 -4.53
N ALA A 23 -4.80 7.86 -4.53
CA ALA A 23 -4.01 7.59 -3.32
C ALA A 23 -3.42 8.88 -2.72
N PHE A 24 -2.96 9.81 -3.55
CA PHE A 24 -2.48 11.12 -3.09
C PHE A 24 -3.60 11.92 -2.42
N LEU A 25 -4.77 12.03 -3.07
CA LEU A 25 -5.92 12.75 -2.50
C LEU A 25 -6.43 12.09 -1.22
N ALA A 26 -6.43 10.76 -1.16
CA ALA A 26 -6.75 10.03 0.06
C ALA A 26 -5.79 10.36 1.20
N ALA A 27 -4.48 10.47 0.93
CA ALA A 27 -3.50 10.89 1.92
C ALA A 27 -3.75 12.33 2.42
N VAL A 28 -4.07 13.27 1.52
CA VAL A 28 -4.45 14.65 1.90
C VAL A 28 -5.68 14.64 2.80
N ILE A 29 -6.73 13.90 2.44
CA ILE A 29 -7.96 13.81 3.22
C ILE A 29 -7.68 13.22 4.61
N THR A 30 -6.93 12.13 4.68
CA THR A 30 -6.52 11.52 5.96
C THR A 30 -5.75 12.51 6.83
N TYR A 31 -4.80 13.25 6.26
CA TYR A 31 -4.07 14.26 7.02
C TYR A 31 -4.99 15.36 7.56
N VAL A 32 -5.94 15.85 6.77
CA VAL A 32 -6.91 16.86 7.22
C VAL A 32 -7.78 16.32 8.35
N VAL A 33 -8.29 15.09 8.22
CA VAL A 33 -9.13 14.43 9.24
C VAL A 33 -8.38 14.24 10.55
N TYR A 34 -7.09 13.87 10.48
CA TYR A 34 -6.26 13.59 11.66
C TYR A 34 -5.31 14.74 12.03
N ARG A 35 -5.52 15.95 11.50
CA ARG A 35 -4.55 17.04 11.61
C ARG A 35 -4.24 17.41 13.06
N GLU A 36 -5.28 17.60 13.87
CA GLU A 36 -5.13 17.91 15.29
C GLU A 36 -4.45 16.76 16.03
N ALA A 37 -4.87 15.51 15.79
CA ALA A 37 -4.21 14.35 16.40
C ALA A 37 -2.72 14.26 16.05
N ILE A 38 -2.34 14.51 14.78
CA ILE A 38 -0.94 14.47 14.34
C ILE A 38 -0.12 15.61 14.96
N LEU A 39 -0.68 16.83 15.02
CA LEU A 39 0.06 18.00 15.49
C LEU A 39 0.06 18.15 17.01
N GLU A 40 -1.00 17.78 17.71
CA GLU A 40 -1.13 17.98 19.15
C GLU A 40 -0.54 16.81 19.96
N THR A 41 -0.57 15.59 19.43
CA THR A 41 -0.07 14.41 20.18
C THR A 41 1.46 14.32 20.20
N PHE A 42 2.15 14.96 19.24
CA PHE A 42 3.60 14.83 19.04
C PHE A 42 4.34 16.17 19.02
N ASP A 43 3.86 17.16 19.78
CA ASP A 43 4.46 18.51 19.85
C ASP A 43 4.66 19.17 18.47
N GLY A 44 3.79 18.86 17.52
CA GLY A 44 3.85 19.33 16.13
C GLY A 44 4.93 18.68 15.27
N GLN A 45 5.64 17.67 15.78
CA GLN A 45 6.75 17.05 15.07
C GLN A 45 6.28 16.06 14.00
N LEU A 46 6.74 16.28 12.77
CA LEU A 46 6.45 15.43 11.61
C LEU A 46 7.64 14.51 11.36
N LEU A 47 7.71 13.40 12.11
CA LEU A 47 8.84 12.49 12.11
C LEU A 47 8.63 11.27 11.22
N THR A 48 9.69 10.83 10.55
CA THR A 48 9.70 9.63 9.70
C THR A 48 10.13 8.38 10.47
N THR A 49 11.02 8.53 11.44
CA THR A 49 11.58 7.43 12.24
C THR A 49 11.53 7.75 13.73
N GLY A 50 11.67 6.71 14.57
CA GLY A 50 11.61 6.83 16.02
C GLY A 50 10.23 6.52 16.62
N PRO A 51 10.10 6.55 17.95
CA PRO A 51 8.90 6.13 18.67
C PRO A 51 7.66 7.00 18.38
N ASN A 52 7.87 8.25 17.99
CA ASN A 52 6.83 9.23 17.68
C ASN A 52 6.70 9.48 16.16
N ALA A 53 7.18 8.55 15.33
CA ALA A 53 7.09 8.68 13.88
C ALA A 53 5.63 8.63 13.40
N THR A 54 5.24 9.63 12.61
CA THR A 54 3.87 9.76 12.07
C THR A 54 3.82 9.50 10.56
N ALA A 55 4.96 9.46 9.86
CA ALA A 55 4.99 9.15 8.43
C ALA A 55 4.42 7.76 8.11
N GLY A 56 4.52 6.82 9.05
CA GLY A 56 3.99 5.45 8.94
C GLY A 56 2.48 5.35 8.79
N ILE A 57 1.73 6.43 9.06
CA ILE A 57 0.29 6.52 8.80
C ILE A 57 0.02 6.48 7.28
N PHE A 58 0.94 7.05 6.49
CA PHE A 58 0.74 7.28 5.05
C PHE A 58 1.50 6.26 4.19
N GLY A 59 2.75 5.96 4.53
CA GLY A 59 3.61 5.00 3.82
C GLY A 59 4.14 3.89 4.74
N THR A 60 4.76 2.86 4.17
CA THR A 60 5.23 1.68 4.93
C THR A 60 6.74 1.63 5.07
N PHE A 61 7.27 1.62 6.28
CA PHE A 61 8.73 1.63 6.49
C PHE A 61 9.23 0.22 6.86
N PRO A 62 10.42 -0.19 6.41
CA PRO A 62 11.04 -1.44 6.85
C PRO A 62 11.18 -1.48 8.37
N ALA A 63 10.95 -2.65 8.96
CA ALA A 63 11.22 -2.86 10.37
C ALA A 63 12.73 -2.76 10.67
N ALA A 64 13.07 -2.39 11.91
CA ALA A 64 14.46 -2.25 12.32
C ALA A 64 15.25 -3.54 12.08
N GLY A 65 16.40 -3.43 11.41
CA GLY A 65 17.28 -4.56 11.08
C GLY A 65 16.89 -5.31 9.80
N ILE A 66 15.79 -4.96 9.13
CA ILE A 66 15.44 -5.54 7.83
C ILE A 66 16.19 -4.83 6.72
N SER A 67 16.94 -5.60 5.92
CA SER A 67 17.67 -5.07 4.77
C SER A 67 16.73 -4.79 3.59
N THR A 68 17.12 -3.86 2.71
CA THR A 68 16.40 -3.59 1.45
C THR A 68 16.26 -4.85 0.60
N GLY A 69 17.30 -5.72 0.56
CA GLY A 69 17.24 -6.98 -0.17
C GLY A 69 16.17 -7.93 0.37
N THR A 70 16.06 -8.05 1.69
CA THR A 70 15.01 -8.83 2.35
C THR A 70 13.62 -8.26 2.05
N ALA A 71 13.45 -6.94 2.14
CA ALA A 71 12.17 -6.28 1.83
C ALA A 71 11.75 -6.45 0.37
N ILE A 72 12.70 -6.43 -0.58
CA ILE A 72 12.41 -6.71 -2.00
C ILE A 72 11.88 -8.13 -2.17
N ILE A 73 12.52 -9.13 -1.57
CA ILE A 73 12.08 -10.53 -1.66
C ILE A 73 10.69 -10.69 -1.04
N ASP A 74 10.47 -10.09 0.13
CA ASP A 74 9.18 -10.07 0.83
C ASP A 74 8.06 -9.50 -0.05
N GLN A 75 8.29 -8.36 -0.72
CA GLN A 75 7.31 -7.74 -1.59
C GLN A 75 7.07 -8.51 -2.89
N ILE A 76 8.09 -9.13 -3.47
CA ILE A 76 7.92 -10.01 -4.64
C ILE A 76 7.04 -11.21 -4.27
N VAL A 77 7.33 -11.87 -3.15
CA VAL A 77 6.59 -13.06 -2.72
C VAL A 77 5.16 -12.72 -2.34
N SER A 78 4.94 -11.68 -1.53
CA SER A 78 3.61 -11.27 -1.10
C SER A 78 2.71 -10.84 -2.26
N VAL A 79 3.22 -10.04 -3.20
CA VAL A 79 2.46 -9.66 -4.41
C VAL A 79 2.16 -10.86 -5.30
N ALA A 80 3.09 -11.82 -5.42
CA ALA A 80 2.85 -13.05 -6.17
C ALA A 80 1.70 -13.87 -5.55
N PHE A 81 1.68 -14.04 -4.23
CA PHE A 81 0.58 -14.70 -3.52
C PHE A 81 -0.74 -13.93 -3.67
N PHE A 82 -0.72 -12.60 -3.56
CA PHE A 82 -1.92 -11.79 -3.72
C PHE A 82 -2.54 -11.96 -5.11
N LEU A 83 -1.73 -11.88 -6.16
CA LEU A 83 -2.17 -12.07 -7.54
C LEU A 83 -2.63 -13.52 -7.80
N LEU A 84 -1.96 -14.52 -7.22
CA LEU A 84 -2.38 -15.93 -7.32
C LEU A 84 -3.78 -16.12 -6.74
N LEU A 85 -4.03 -15.60 -5.53
CA LEU A 85 -5.30 -15.74 -4.85
C LEU A 85 -6.42 -14.94 -5.54
N ILE A 86 -6.14 -13.73 -6.03
CA ILE A 86 -7.10 -12.98 -6.87
C ILE A 86 -7.49 -13.79 -8.11
N ASN A 87 -6.53 -14.41 -8.80
CA ASN A 87 -6.84 -15.26 -9.95
C ASN A 87 -7.66 -16.49 -9.52
N ALA A 88 -7.33 -17.14 -8.41
CA ALA A 88 -8.07 -18.30 -7.91
C ALA A 88 -9.52 -17.96 -7.53
N ILE A 89 -9.78 -16.77 -6.99
CA ILE A 89 -11.10 -16.27 -6.62
C ILE A 89 -11.92 -15.87 -7.85
N THR A 90 -11.28 -15.23 -8.84
CA THR A 90 -11.96 -14.66 -10.02
C THR A 90 -12.06 -15.64 -11.20
N ASP A 91 -11.39 -16.78 -11.14
CA ASP A 91 -11.49 -17.82 -12.17
C ASP A 91 -12.79 -18.63 -12.01
N GLU A 92 -13.70 -18.45 -12.96
CA GLU A 92 -14.98 -19.17 -13.03
C GLU A 92 -14.80 -20.69 -13.21
N ARG A 93 -13.60 -21.15 -13.62
CA ARG A 93 -13.28 -22.58 -13.79
C ARG A 93 -12.71 -23.25 -12.53
N ASN A 94 -12.41 -22.45 -11.50
CA ASN A 94 -11.85 -22.94 -10.25
C ASN A 94 -12.95 -23.06 -9.17
N MET A 95 -12.82 -22.33 -8.06
CA MET A 95 -13.78 -22.35 -6.95
C MET A 95 -15.11 -21.65 -7.27
N ALA A 96 -15.18 -20.93 -8.40
CA ALA A 96 -16.36 -20.21 -8.87
C ALA A 96 -17.03 -19.36 -7.76
N CYS A 97 -16.24 -18.50 -7.10
CA CYS A 97 -16.73 -17.64 -6.02
C CYS A 97 -17.98 -16.87 -6.46
N PRO A 98 -19.08 -16.87 -5.67
CA PRO A 98 -20.27 -16.12 -5.99
C PRO A 98 -19.93 -14.65 -6.28
N LYS A 99 -20.43 -14.11 -7.40
CA LYS A 99 -20.01 -12.78 -7.90
C LYS A 99 -20.13 -11.66 -6.87
N GLY A 100 -21.14 -11.72 -6.00
CA GLY A 100 -21.33 -10.75 -4.91
C GLY A 100 -20.31 -10.85 -3.77
N LEU A 101 -19.65 -12.01 -3.59
CA LEU A 101 -18.67 -12.25 -2.54
C LEU A 101 -17.23 -12.02 -2.99
N VAL A 102 -16.97 -11.87 -4.30
CA VAL A 102 -15.61 -11.64 -4.84
C VAL A 102 -14.89 -10.46 -4.15
N PRO A 103 -15.51 -9.28 -3.97
CA PRO A 103 -14.83 -8.17 -3.28
C PRO A 103 -14.45 -8.49 -1.83
N ILE A 104 -15.34 -9.18 -1.11
CA ILE A 104 -15.11 -9.59 0.28
C ILE A 104 -13.96 -10.60 0.34
N ALA A 105 -13.96 -11.60 -0.55
CA ALA A 105 -12.91 -12.61 -0.60
C ALA A 105 -11.52 -12.01 -0.93
N ILE A 106 -11.46 -11.05 -1.86
CA ILE A 106 -10.23 -10.33 -2.18
C ILE A 106 -9.77 -9.46 -0.98
N GLY A 107 -10.70 -8.76 -0.32
CA GLY A 107 -10.38 -7.95 0.86
C GLY A 107 -9.89 -8.79 2.04
N MET A 108 -10.49 -9.96 2.29
CA MET A 108 -10.02 -10.90 3.31
C MET A 108 -8.65 -11.48 2.98
N THR A 109 -8.35 -11.70 1.69
CA THR A 109 -7.02 -12.11 1.24
C THR A 109 -5.98 -11.04 1.52
N ASP A 110 -6.30 -9.79 1.16
CA ASP A 110 -5.45 -8.63 1.42
C ASP A 110 -5.14 -8.47 2.92
N LEU A 111 -6.20 -8.49 3.75
CA LEU A 111 -6.08 -8.49 5.21
C LEU A 111 -5.18 -9.63 5.70
N GLY A 112 -5.38 -10.84 5.18
CA GLY A 112 -4.60 -12.01 5.58
C GLY A 112 -3.11 -11.88 5.26
N LEU A 113 -2.80 -11.39 4.07
CA LEU A 113 -1.42 -11.19 3.63
C LEU A 113 -0.75 -10.08 4.43
N ILE A 114 -1.40 -8.92 4.60
CA ILE A 114 -0.80 -7.77 5.27
C ILE A 114 -0.73 -7.99 6.78
N VAL A 115 -1.78 -8.47 7.43
CA VAL A 115 -1.83 -8.52 8.90
C VAL A 115 -1.21 -9.79 9.46
N PHE A 116 -1.41 -10.95 8.81
CA PHE A 116 -1.05 -12.24 9.40
C PHE A 116 0.18 -12.91 8.79
N ALA A 117 0.65 -12.52 7.60
CA ALA A 117 1.73 -13.23 6.90
C ALA A 117 2.96 -12.38 6.56
N PHE A 118 2.78 -11.23 5.89
CA PHE A 118 3.87 -10.45 5.27
C PHE A 118 3.97 -9.01 5.79
N GLY A 119 3.19 -8.62 6.80
CA GLY A 119 3.21 -7.24 7.32
C GLY A 119 4.47 -6.86 8.07
N TYR A 120 5.14 -7.80 8.73
CA TYR A 120 6.18 -7.47 9.70
C TYR A 120 7.43 -6.83 9.07
N ASN A 121 7.92 -7.38 7.95
CA ASN A 121 9.22 -6.96 7.40
C ASN A 121 9.23 -5.51 6.91
N CYS A 122 8.16 -5.09 6.23
CA CYS A 122 8.10 -3.76 5.61
C CYS A 122 6.69 -3.18 5.49
N GLY A 123 5.74 -3.63 6.31
CA GLY A 123 4.37 -3.11 6.37
C GLY A 123 3.43 -3.62 5.28
N GLY A 124 3.90 -4.49 4.38
CA GLY A 124 3.08 -5.12 3.35
C GLY A 124 2.36 -4.14 2.42
N PRO A 125 3.02 -3.16 1.79
CA PRO A 125 2.33 -2.20 0.92
C PRO A 125 1.63 -2.88 -0.26
N ILE A 126 2.24 -3.91 -0.86
CA ILE A 126 1.75 -4.76 -1.98
C ILE A 126 1.14 -4.03 -3.20
N ASN A 127 1.22 -2.70 -3.23
CA ASN A 127 0.64 -1.82 -4.22
C ASN A 127 1.49 -0.54 -4.31
N PRO A 128 2.13 -0.27 -5.48
CA PRO A 128 2.97 0.91 -5.65
C PRO A 128 2.24 2.25 -5.44
N ALA A 129 1.00 2.38 -5.91
CA ALA A 129 0.24 3.63 -5.79
C ALA A 129 -0.10 3.96 -4.32
N ARG A 130 -0.41 2.92 -3.54
CA ARG A 130 -0.74 2.97 -2.10
C ARG A 130 0.42 3.42 -1.23
N ASP A 131 1.65 3.25 -1.69
CA ASP A 131 2.84 3.60 -0.91
C ASP A 131 3.53 4.88 -1.45
N PHE A 132 3.79 4.95 -2.76
CA PHE A 132 4.53 6.06 -3.35
C PHE A 132 3.77 7.40 -3.26
N SER A 133 2.49 7.42 -3.63
CA SER A 133 1.73 8.69 -3.70
C SER A 133 1.51 9.33 -2.33
N PRO A 134 1.17 8.57 -1.27
CA PRO A 134 1.13 9.11 0.09
C PRO A 134 2.49 9.60 0.60
N ARG A 135 3.61 8.95 0.24
CA ARG A 135 4.96 9.47 0.55
C ARG A 135 5.25 10.79 -0.14
N LEU A 136 4.83 10.94 -1.40
CA LEU A 136 4.98 12.22 -2.10
C LEU A 136 4.20 13.32 -1.38
N PHE A 137 2.99 13.02 -0.91
CA PHE A 137 2.23 13.95 -0.08
C PHE A 137 2.97 14.30 1.21
N THR A 138 3.42 13.33 2.01
CA THR A 138 4.10 13.61 3.29
C THR A 138 5.41 14.38 3.11
N ALA A 139 6.16 14.11 2.04
CA ALA A 139 7.34 14.88 1.68
C ALA A 139 7.01 16.37 1.49
N MET A 140 5.90 16.67 0.82
CA MET A 140 5.42 18.04 0.60
C MET A 140 4.77 18.66 1.85
N ALA A 141 4.17 17.85 2.71
CA ALA A 141 3.40 18.29 3.87
C ALA A 141 4.27 18.62 5.10
N GLY A 142 5.57 18.35 5.05
CA GLY A 142 6.54 18.79 6.06
C GLY A 142 7.36 17.68 6.73
N TRP A 143 7.17 16.41 6.36
CA TRP A 143 8.05 15.31 6.82
C TRP A 143 9.41 15.31 6.10
N GLY A 144 9.55 16.07 5.01
CA GLY A 144 10.80 16.17 4.26
C GLY A 144 11.11 14.95 3.40
N THR A 145 12.32 14.90 2.86
CA THR A 145 12.76 13.85 1.91
C THR A 145 13.05 12.51 2.57
N ASP A 146 13.14 12.47 3.90
CA ASP A 146 13.47 11.28 4.68
C ASP A 146 12.42 10.17 4.50
N VAL A 147 11.20 10.51 4.06
CA VAL A 147 10.15 9.53 3.72
C VAL A 147 10.53 8.59 2.57
N PHE A 148 11.63 8.86 1.86
CA PHE A 148 12.19 7.99 0.81
C PHE A 148 13.51 7.32 1.21
N SER A 149 13.95 7.47 2.46
CA SER A 149 15.20 6.90 2.99
C SER A 149 15.00 5.53 3.63
#